data_AF-A0A8B7P0K8-F1
#
_entry.id   AF-A0A8B7P0K8-F1
#
_cell.length_a   1.000
_cell.length_b   1.000
_cell.length_c   1.000
_cell.angle_alpha   90.00
_cell.angle_beta   90.00
_cell.angle_gamma   90.00
#
_symmetry.space_group_name_H-M   'P 1'
#
loop_
_entity.id
_entity.type
_entity.pdbx_description
1 polymer ?
#
loop_
_entity_poly.entity_id
_entity_poly.type
_entity_poly.pdbx_seq_one_letter_code
_entity_poly.pdbx_strand_id
1 'polypeptide(L)'
;MENSSANISYISAPIPLEVAQLKLEELEELVECEDVLEEFVVGLPQLAALTDVCDKLALENKELAENNLRLSSSYEAARDQTLQRVEAMAALHQSFEGQVILVTSIARPSGPKLSAHLVLLSKYFCRNCFSMWQENMSIAAAQSEEESEAIAEQFLNKELDVDSFLKTYLNKRIEAHLRKFKGERLGAQLLELQKAGF
;
A
#
# COMPACT_ATOMS: atom_id res chain seq x y z
N MET A 1 31.85 -37.24 26.81
CA MET A 1 32.81 -37.31 25.70
C MET A 1 32.35 -38.43 24.79
N GLU A 2 31.41 -38.14 23.90
CA GLU A 2 30.92 -39.11 22.93
C GLU A 2 31.62 -38.82 21.61
N ASN A 3 32.53 -39.73 21.26
CA ASN A 3 33.25 -39.73 20.01
C ASN A 3 32.28 -40.29 18.94
N SER A 4 31.47 -39.41 18.35
CA SER A 4 30.60 -39.79 17.23
C SER A 4 31.48 -39.99 16.01
N SER A 5 31.86 -41.24 15.77
CA SER A 5 32.51 -41.68 14.54
C SER A 5 31.57 -41.38 13.38
N ALA A 6 31.78 -40.24 12.73
CA ALA A 6 31.13 -39.92 11.47
C ALA A 6 31.51 -41.03 10.49
N ASN A 7 30.54 -41.91 10.24
CA ASN A 7 30.62 -42.95 9.24
C ASN A 7 30.58 -42.26 7.88
N ILE A 8 31.74 -41.73 7.45
CA ILE A 8 31.93 -41.22 6.11
C ILE A 8 31.88 -42.47 5.23
N SER A 9 30.69 -42.79 4.73
CA SER A 9 30.53 -43.76 3.66
C SER A 9 31.48 -43.34 2.54
N TYR A 10 32.54 -44.11 2.31
CA TYR A 10 33.43 -43.93 1.17
C TYR A 10 32.57 -43.99 -0.09
N ILE A 11 32.21 -42.83 -0.62
CA ILE A 11 31.63 -42.72 -1.95
C ILE A 11 32.79 -43.09 -2.88
N SER A 12 32.88 -44.37 -3.26
CA SER A 12 33.76 -44.79 -4.35
C SER A 12 33.16 -44.24 -5.63
N ALA A 13 33.45 -42.96 -5.90
CA ALA A 13 33.20 -42.37 -7.19
C ALA A 13 34.13 -43.06 -8.21
N PRO A 14 33.63 -43.38 -9.42
CA PRO A 14 34.49 -43.90 -10.48
C PRO A 14 35.62 -42.91 -10.74
N ILE A 15 36.85 -43.44 -10.84
CA ILE A 15 38.06 -42.66 -11.07
C ILE A 15 37.89 -41.88 -12.40
N PRO A 16 38.20 -40.58 -12.44
CA PRO A 16 38.09 -39.77 -13.66
C PRO A 16 38.88 -40.41 -14.81
N LEU A 17 38.33 -40.35 -16.03
CA LEU A 17 38.93 -40.97 -17.22
C LEU A 17 40.31 -40.36 -17.54
N GLU A 18 40.51 -39.12 -17.12
CA GLU A 18 41.72 -38.32 -17.23
C GLU A 18 42.88 -38.93 -16.42
N VAL A 19 42.59 -39.60 -15.30
CA VAL A 19 43.60 -40.30 -14.48
C VAL A 19 44.11 -41.56 -15.18
N ALA A 20 43.28 -42.21 -15.99
CA ALA A 20 43.66 -43.40 -16.75
C ALA A 20 44.62 -43.10 -17.93
N GLN A 21 44.85 -41.82 -18.24
CA GLN A 21 45.71 -41.37 -19.33
C GLN A 21 47.12 -40.98 -18.88
N LEU A 22 47.37 -40.93 -17.56
CA LEU A 22 48.66 -40.55 -16.97
C LEU A 22 49.64 -41.74 -16.95
N LYS A 23 50.94 -41.43 -17.07
CA LYS A 23 52.02 -42.42 -16.91
C LYS A 23 52.26 -42.75 -15.44
N LEU A 24 52.91 -43.88 -15.18
CA LEU A 24 53.18 -44.37 -13.82
C LEU A 24 54.01 -43.38 -12.98
N GLU A 25 54.94 -42.68 -13.62
CA GLU A 25 55.77 -41.62 -13.02
C GLU A 25 54.94 -40.39 -12.61
N GLU A 26 54.00 -39.98 -13.47
CA GLU A 26 53.07 -38.85 -13.24
C GLU A 26 52.03 -39.20 -12.16
N LEU A 27 51.67 -40.48 -12.05
CA LEU A 27 50.75 -40.99 -11.03
C LEU A 27 51.42 -41.09 -9.65
N GLU A 28 52.71 -41.45 -9.58
CA GLU A 28 53.50 -41.39 -8.34
C GLU A 28 53.64 -39.94 -7.87
N GLU A 29 53.93 -39.01 -8.77
CA GLU A 29 54.03 -37.57 -8.45
C GLU A 29 52.70 -36.99 -7.94
N LEU A 30 51.56 -37.41 -8.52
CA LEU A 30 50.22 -37.04 -8.03
C LEU A 30 49.91 -37.56 -6.62
N VAL A 31 50.49 -38.70 -6.22
CA VAL A 31 50.25 -39.30 -4.90
C VAL A 31 51.22 -38.74 -3.86
N GLU A 32 52.43 -38.37 -4.27
CA GLU A 32 53.47 -37.84 -3.38
C GLU A 32 53.33 -36.34 -3.10
N CYS A 33 52.77 -35.55 -4.02
CA CYS A 33 52.60 -34.10 -3.87
C CYS A 33 51.11 -33.68 -3.88
N GLU A 34 50.61 -33.26 -2.72
CA GLU A 34 49.23 -32.79 -2.54
C GLU A 34 48.90 -31.57 -3.41
N ASP A 35 49.84 -30.63 -3.59
CA ASP A 35 49.66 -29.44 -4.44
C ASP A 35 49.40 -29.81 -5.92
N VAL A 36 50.08 -30.85 -6.41
CA VAL A 36 49.96 -31.35 -7.80
C VAL A 36 48.63 -32.07 -7.98
N LEU A 37 48.18 -32.80 -6.97
CA LEU A 37 46.87 -33.43 -6.94
C LEU A 37 45.74 -32.37 -6.94
N GLU A 38 45.87 -31.31 -6.13
CA GLU A 38 44.91 -30.21 -6.10
C GLU A 38 44.83 -29.51 -7.46
N GLU A 39 45.96 -29.19 -8.09
CA GLU A 39 46.00 -28.58 -9.41
C GLU A 39 45.35 -29.47 -10.48
N PHE A 40 45.62 -30.77 -10.45
CA PHE A 40 44.99 -31.74 -11.34
C PHE A 40 43.47 -31.82 -11.13
N VAL A 41 43.01 -31.84 -9.87
CA VAL A 41 41.58 -31.90 -9.54
C VAL A 41 40.85 -30.63 -9.99
N VAL A 42 41.44 -29.45 -9.77
CA VAL A 42 40.92 -28.15 -10.26
C VAL A 42 40.85 -28.12 -11.78
N GLY A 43 41.80 -28.75 -12.47
CA GLY A 43 41.83 -28.87 -13.93
C GLY A 43 40.80 -29.82 -14.54
N LEU A 44 40.11 -30.65 -13.73
CA LEU A 44 39.10 -31.58 -14.26
C LEU A 44 37.93 -30.82 -14.92
N PRO A 45 37.44 -31.27 -16.09
CA PRO A 45 36.40 -30.56 -16.82
C PRO A 45 35.09 -30.43 -16.03
N GLN A 46 34.82 -31.40 -15.15
CA GLN A 46 33.64 -31.38 -14.28
C GLN A 46 33.72 -30.27 -13.22
N LEU A 47 34.92 -30.07 -12.65
CA LEU A 47 35.13 -29.03 -11.64
C LEU A 47 35.25 -27.66 -12.31
N ALA A 48 35.91 -27.54 -13.46
CA ALA A 48 35.94 -26.32 -14.27
C ALA A 48 34.52 -25.87 -14.68
N ALA A 49 33.67 -26.78 -15.16
CA ALA A 49 32.29 -26.46 -15.51
C ALA A 49 31.45 -26.01 -14.29
N LEU A 50 31.71 -26.59 -13.11
CA LEU A 50 31.06 -26.18 -11.87
C LEU A 50 31.53 -24.80 -11.41
N THR A 51 32.83 -24.52 -11.50
CA THR A 51 33.42 -23.20 -11.23
C THR A 51 32.84 -22.14 -12.15
N ASP A 52 32.72 -22.41 -13.45
CA ASP A 52 32.08 -21.51 -14.41
C ASP A 52 30.62 -21.17 -14.05
N VAL A 53 29.87 -22.15 -13.55
CA VAL A 53 28.48 -21.94 -13.09
C VAL A 53 28.48 -21.10 -11.81
N CYS A 54 29.36 -21.39 -10.85
CA CYS A 54 29.51 -20.62 -9.63
C CYS A 54 29.87 -19.16 -9.93
N ASP A 55 30.80 -18.91 -10.86
CA ASP A 55 31.23 -17.57 -11.26
C ASP A 55 30.10 -16.78 -11.92
N LYS A 56 29.33 -17.43 -12.81
CA LYS A 56 28.13 -16.82 -13.42
C LYS A 56 27.09 -16.46 -12.37
N LEU A 57 26.78 -17.38 -11.45
CA LEU A 57 25.82 -17.14 -10.37
C LEU A 57 26.30 -16.04 -9.41
N ALA A 58 27.61 -15.97 -9.13
CA ALA A 58 28.18 -14.91 -8.31
C ALA A 58 28.02 -13.53 -8.98
N LEU A 59 28.23 -13.47 -10.30
CA LEU A 59 28.08 -12.25 -11.08
C LEU A 59 26.61 -11.81 -11.15
N GLU A 60 25.69 -12.74 -11.45
CA GLU A 60 24.24 -12.47 -11.46
C GLU A 60 23.72 -12.02 -10.09
N ASN A 61 24.13 -12.68 -9.01
CA ASN A 61 23.74 -12.28 -7.66
C ASN A 61 24.26 -10.88 -7.30
N LYS A 62 25.48 -10.54 -7.74
CA LYS A 62 26.04 -9.20 -7.54
C LYS A 62 25.22 -8.15 -8.28
N GLU A 63 24.90 -8.38 -9.55
CA GLU A 63 24.06 -7.47 -10.34
C GLU A 63 22.65 -7.32 -9.74
N LEU A 64 22.05 -8.42 -9.27
CA LEU A 64 20.76 -8.38 -8.58
C LEU A 64 20.84 -7.57 -7.29
N ALA A 65 21.88 -7.76 -6.47
CA ALA A 65 22.07 -7.00 -5.24
C ALA A 65 22.24 -5.50 -5.51
N GLU A 66 23.05 -5.12 -6.51
CA GLU A 66 23.24 -3.74 -6.92
C GLU A 66 21.94 -3.09 -7.44
N ASN A 67 21.18 -3.82 -8.26
CA ASN A 67 19.88 -3.37 -8.76
C ASN A 67 18.86 -3.20 -7.62
N ASN A 68 18.79 -4.15 -6.69
CA ASN A 68 17.90 -4.08 -5.53
C ASN A 68 18.23 -2.87 -4.65
N LEU A 69 19.53 -2.62 -4.40
CA LEU A 69 19.96 -1.47 -3.62
C LEU A 69 19.57 -0.15 -4.31
N ARG A 70 19.80 -0.06 -5.64
CA ARG A 70 19.42 1.11 -6.44
C ARG A 70 17.91 1.35 -6.40
N LEU A 71 17.11 0.29 -6.57
CA LEU A 71 15.66 0.38 -6.51
C LEU A 71 15.18 0.80 -5.12
N SER A 72 15.71 0.21 -4.04
CA SER A 72 15.38 0.61 -2.67
C SER A 72 15.61 2.09 -2.43
N SER A 73 16.79 2.60 -2.82
CA SER A 73 17.11 4.03 -2.70
C SER A 73 16.13 4.91 -3.49
N SER A 74 15.76 4.49 -4.71
CA SER A 74 14.77 5.22 -5.52
C SER A 74 13.37 5.21 -4.90
N TYR A 75 12.95 4.08 -4.32
CA TYR A 75 11.64 3.97 -3.65
C TYR A 75 11.59 4.79 -2.37
N GLU A 76 12.66 4.78 -1.58
CA GLU A 76 12.78 5.61 -0.37
C GLU A 76 12.72 7.10 -0.73
N ALA A 77 13.44 7.53 -1.76
CA ALA A 77 13.38 8.92 -2.24
C ALA A 77 11.97 9.31 -2.70
N ALA A 78 11.27 8.44 -3.44
CA ALA A 78 9.91 8.69 -3.90
C ALA A 78 8.89 8.72 -2.73
N ARG A 79 9.05 7.84 -1.75
CA ARG A 79 8.27 7.84 -0.50
C ARG A 79 8.46 9.15 0.24
N ASP A 80 9.70 9.57 0.46
CA ASP A 80 10.01 10.78 1.23
C ASP A 80 9.50 12.04 0.51
N GLN A 81 9.62 12.11 -0.82
CA GLN A 81 9.01 13.18 -1.61
C GLN A 81 7.48 13.20 -1.47
N THR A 82 6.84 12.03 -1.44
CA THR A 82 5.39 11.91 -1.27
C THR A 82 4.96 12.39 0.12
N LEU A 83 5.68 11.98 1.17
CA LEU A 83 5.44 12.43 2.54
C LEU A 83 5.57 13.95 2.65
N GLN A 84 6.64 14.53 2.09
CA GLN A 84 6.84 15.98 2.08
C GLN A 84 5.70 16.73 1.37
N ARG A 85 5.19 16.20 0.25
CA ARG A 85 4.04 16.78 -0.46
C ARG A 85 2.75 16.70 0.36
N VAL A 86 2.53 15.59 1.07
CA VAL A 86 1.36 15.41 1.96
C VAL A 86 1.43 16.39 3.12
N GLU A 87 2.59 16.56 3.75
CA GLU A 87 2.79 17.55 4.82
C GLU A 87 2.55 18.99 4.33
N ALA A 88 3.10 19.36 3.16
CA ALA A 88 2.86 20.66 2.55
C ALA A 88 1.37 20.90 2.24
N MET A 89 0.67 19.88 1.74
CA MET A 89 -0.77 19.94 1.50
C MET A 89 -1.56 20.11 2.80
N ALA A 90 -1.19 19.40 3.86
CA ALA A 90 -1.83 19.51 5.17
C ALA A 90 -1.64 20.92 5.77
N ALA A 91 -0.43 21.47 5.71
CA ALA A 91 -0.14 22.83 6.16
C ALA A 91 -0.93 23.88 5.36
N LEU A 92 -1.01 23.72 4.04
CA LEU A 92 -1.81 24.61 3.19
C LEU A 92 -3.30 24.49 3.51
N HIS A 93 -3.81 23.28 3.74
CA HIS A 93 -5.19 23.04 4.13
C HIS A 93 -5.51 23.73 5.45
N GLN A 94 -4.66 23.59 6.47
CA GLN A 94 -4.84 24.26 7.76
C GLN A 94 -4.84 25.79 7.63
N SER A 95 -3.94 26.34 6.80
CA SER A 95 -3.91 27.79 6.52
C SER A 95 -5.21 28.24 5.85
N PHE A 96 -5.70 27.49 4.87
CA PHE A 96 -6.94 27.80 4.15
C PHE A 96 -8.16 27.70 5.07
N GLU A 97 -8.26 26.66 5.90
CA GLU A 97 -9.32 26.54 6.91
C GLU A 97 -9.32 27.74 7.87
N GLY A 98 -8.13 28.16 8.33
CA GLY A 98 -7.98 29.36 9.15
C GLY A 98 -8.49 30.62 8.44
N GLN A 99 -8.21 30.78 7.14
CA GLN A 99 -8.75 31.89 6.34
C GLN A 99 -10.27 31.80 6.17
N VAL A 100 -10.83 30.61 5.95
CA VAL A 100 -12.28 30.41 5.82
C VAL A 100 -13.00 30.77 7.13
N ILE A 101 -12.46 30.37 8.28
CA ILE A 101 -13.01 30.74 9.61
C ILE A 101 -12.97 32.26 9.79
N LEU A 102 -11.82 32.90 9.47
CA LEU A 102 -11.65 34.34 9.57
C LEU A 102 -12.67 35.08 8.69
N VAL A 103 -12.79 34.71 7.41
CA VAL A 103 -13.74 35.33 6.48
C VAL A 103 -15.19 35.07 6.91
N THR A 104 -15.53 33.89 7.44
CA THR A 104 -16.88 33.59 7.94
C THR A 104 -17.25 34.45 9.15
N SER A 105 -16.29 34.69 10.06
CA SER A 105 -16.51 35.59 11.22
C SER A 105 -16.73 37.05 10.80
N ILE A 106 -16.08 37.50 9.72
CA ILE A 106 -16.23 38.84 9.15
C ILE A 106 -17.51 38.95 8.31
N ALA A 107 -17.95 37.87 7.65
CA ALA A 107 -19.11 37.83 6.77
C ALA A 107 -20.46 37.68 7.50
N ARG A 108 -20.45 37.44 8.82
CA ARG A 108 -21.67 37.36 9.65
C ARG A 108 -22.61 38.57 9.54
N PRO A 109 -22.15 39.81 9.25
CA PRO A 109 -23.02 40.96 8.97
C PRO A 109 -23.41 41.11 7.47
N SER A 110 -22.83 40.33 6.54
CA SER A 110 -22.83 40.64 5.09
C SER A 110 -23.84 39.86 4.24
N GLY A 111 -24.66 38.99 4.84
CA GLY A 111 -25.81 38.33 4.19
C GLY A 111 -25.59 36.86 3.76
N PRO A 112 -26.68 36.11 3.52
CA PRO A 112 -26.70 34.63 3.48
C PRO A 112 -26.01 33.98 2.27
N LYS A 113 -25.70 34.73 1.21
CA LYS A 113 -25.09 34.18 -0.02
C LYS A 113 -23.57 33.95 0.11
N LEU A 114 -22.87 34.80 0.87
CA LEU A 114 -21.42 34.69 1.04
C LEU A 114 -21.06 33.54 2.01
N SER A 115 -21.87 33.33 3.04
CA SER A 115 -21.71 32.20 3.97
C SER A 115 -21.94 30.85 3.27
N ALA A 116 -22.92 30.75 2.37
CA ALA A 116 -23.19 29.52 1.62
C ALA A 116 -22.02 29.12 0.70
N HIS A 117 -21.39 30.09 0.03
CA HIS A 117 -20.24 29.84 -0.85
C HIS A 117 -18.99 29.39 -0.07
N LEU A 118 -18.75 29.96 1.11
CA LEU A 118 -17.62 29.60 1.99
C LEU A 118 -17.79 28.20 2.59
N VAL A 119 -19.02 27.83 3.00
CA VAL A 119 -19.35 26.46 3.45
C VAL A 119 -19.15 25.45 2.31
N LEU A 120 -19.51 25.81 1.08
CA LEU A 120 -19.31 24.96 -0.09
C LEU A 120 -17.82 24.74 -0.39
N LEU A 121 -17.00 25.80 -0.32
CA LEU A 121 -15.54 25.72 -0.51
C LEU A 121 -14.85 24.85 0.55
N SER A 122 -15.24 24.98 1.82
CA SER A 122 -14.78 24.10 2.91
C SER A 122 -15.12 22.63 2.63
N LYS A 123 -16.32 22.33 2.13
CA LYS A 123 -16.75 20.98 1.71
C LYS A 123 -15.91 20.40 0.57
N TYR A 124 -15.45 21.23 -0.39
CA TYR A 124 -14.66 20.75 -1.53
C TYR A 124 -13.17 20.58 -1.21
N PHE A 125 -12.60 21.39 -0.31
CA PHE A 125 -11.18 21.30 0.08
C PHE A 125 -10.90 20.18 1.08
N CYS A 126 -11.88 19.83 1.91
CA CYS A 126 -11.80 18.71 2.85
C CYS A 126 -12.08 17.35 2.19
N ARG A 127 -11.59 17.13 0.96
CA ARG A 127 -11.88 15.92 0.16
C ARG A 127 -11.23 14.65 0.74
N ASN A 128 -10.30 14.79 1.69
CA ASN A 128 -9.55 13.68 2.28
C ASN A 128 -9.83 13.43 3.77
N CYS A 129 -10.75 14.16 4.42
CA CYS A 129 -11.07 13.90 5.81
C CYS A 129 -12.28 12.97 5.93
N PHE A 130 -11.96 11.70 6.15
CA PHE A 130 -12.88 10.57 6.28
C PHE A 130 -14.01 10.79 7.29
N SER A 131 -13.69 11.32 8.48
CA SER A 131 -14.66 11.55 9.56
C SER A 131 -15.72 12.57 9.15
N MET A 132 -15.30 13.58 8.39
CA MET A 132 -16.15 14.63 7.86
C MET A 132 -17.16 14.09 6.82
N TRP A 133 -16.84 13.07 6.03
CA TRP A 133 -17.79 12.48 5.07
C TRP A 133 -18.94 11.74 5.76
N GLN A 134 -18.61 10.99 6.81
CA GLN A 134 -19.60 10.31 7.62
C GLN A 134 -20.50 11.30 8.36
N GLU A 135 -19.90 12.35 8.93
CA GLU A 135 -20.62 13.46 9.55
C GLU A 135 -21.51 14.21 8.55
N ASN A 136 -21.00 14.53 7.36
CA ASN A 136 -21.77 15.18 6.30
C ASN A 136 -22.95 14.31 5.80
N MET A 137 -22.78 12.99 5.68
CA MET A 137 -23.89 12.07 5.36
C MET A 137 -24.95 12.07 6.46
N SER A 138 -24.54 12.12 7.73
CA SER A 138 -25.44 12.21 8.88
C SER A 138 -26.23 13.53 8.87
N ILE A 139 -25.55 14.66 8.69
CA ILE A 139 -26.18 15.99 8.59
C ILE A 139 -27.16 16.05 7.42
N ALA A 140 -26.77 15.56 6.24
CA ALA A 140 -27.65 15.55 5.06
C ALA A 140 -28.84 14.60 5.21
N ALA A 141 -28.71 13.51 5.99
CA ALA A 141 -29.84 12.65 6.33
C ALA A 141 -30.82 13.37 7.28
N ALA A 142 -30.31 14.05 8.31
CA ALA A 142 -31.10 14.83 9.25
C ALA A 142 -31.87 15.97 8.56
N GLN A 143 -31.21 16.72 7.66
CA GLN A 143 -31.86 17.78 6.87
C GLN A 143 -32.98 17.21 5.98
N SER A 144 -32.76 16.05 5.38
CA SER A 144 -33.79 15.39 4.56
C SER A 144 -34.98 14.91 5.39
N GLU A 145 -34.74 14.52 6.64
CA GLU A 145 -35.78 14.12 7.57
C GLU A 145 -36.61 15.33 8.01
N GLU A 146 -35.97 16.44 8.37
CA GLU A 146 -36.61 17.72 8.68
C GLU A 146 -37.46 18.24 7.49
N GLU A 147 -36.92 18.19 6.26
CA GLU A 147 -37.68 18.54 5.06
C GLU A 147 -38.89 17.61 4.84
N SER A 148 -38.79 16.33 5.22
CA SER A 148 -39.94 15.40 5.17
C SER A 148 -41.01 15.72 6.22
N GLU A 149 -40.61 16.20 7.40
CA GLU A 149 -41.52 16.66 8.45
C GLU A 149 -42.24 17.93 8.01
N ALA A 150 -41.54 18.89 7.40
CA ALA A 150 -42.15 20.10 6.83
C ALA A 150 -43.20 19.77 5.75
N ILE A 151 -42.94 18.77 4.90
CA ILE A 151 -43.92 18.29 3.90
C ILE A 151 -45.15 17.68 4.58
N ALA A 152 -44.97 16.96 5.71
CA ALA A 152 -46.08 16.41 6.48
C ALA A 152 -46.92 17.52 7.13
N GLU A 153 -46.29 18.57 7.67
CA GLU A 153 -46.99 19.73 8.22
C GLU A 153 -47.80 20.48 7.16
N GLN A 154 -47.24 20.69 5.97
CA GLN A 154 -47.94 21.32 4.84
C GLN A 154 -49.19 20.52 4.42
N PHE A 155 -49.11 19.19 4.44
CA PHE A 155 -50.27 18.34 4.18
C PHE A 155 -51.34 18.45 5.28
N LEU A 156 -50.94 18.49 6.56
CA LEU A 156 -51.86 18.69 7.68
C LEU A 156 -52.55 20.06 7.64
N ASN A 157 -51.86 21.08 7.15
CA ASN A 157 -52.39 22.42 6.90
C ASN A 157 -53.28 22.50 5.64
N LYS A 158 -53.48 21.39 4.93
CA LYS A 158 -54.24 21.27 3.67
C LYS A 158 -53.64 22.10 2.52
N GLU A 159 -52.35 22.39 2.57
CA GLU A 159 -51.62 23.13 1.53
C GLU A 159 -51.16 22.21 0.38
N LEU A 160 -51.17 20.89 0.60
CA LEU A 160 -50.81 19.87 -0.39
C LEU A 160 -51.94 18.85 -0.59
N ASP A 161 -52.14 18.42 -1.83
CA ASP A 161 -53.04 17.32 -2.15
C ASP A 161 -52.42 15.95 -1.80
N VAL A 162 -53.27 14.92 -1.70
CA VAL A 162 -52.88 13.58 -1.23
C VAL A 162 -51.86 12.92 -2.16
N ASP A 163 -52.02 13.03 -3.48
CA ASP A 163 -51.13 12.36 -4.44
C ASP A 163 -49.75 13.06 -4.49
N SER A 164 -49.74 14.39 -4.45
CA SER A 164 -48.50 15.18 -4.36
C SER A 164 -47.77 14.96 -3.04
N PHE A 165 -48.51 14.84 -1.92
CA PHE A 165 -47.94 14.51 -0.62
C PHE A 165 -47.26 13.14 -0.64
N LEU A 166 -47.98 12.09 -1.04
CA LEU A 166 -47.45 10.73 -1.05
C LEU A 166 -46.17 10.63 -1.90
N LYS A 167 -46.17 11.23 -3.09
CA LYS A 167 -45.00 11.21 -3.97
C LYS A 167 -43.80 11.94 -3.34
N THR A 168 -44.01 13.13 -2.81
CA THR A 168 -42.90 13.98 -2.34
C THR A 168 -42.36 13.49 -0.99
N TYR A 169 -43.24 13.14 -0.06
CA TYR A 169 -42.90 12.63 1.26
C TYR A 169 -42.17 11.29 1.19
N LEU A 170 -42.69 10.33 0.41
CA LEU A 170 -42.05 9.01 0.27
C LEU A 170 -40.67 9.13 -0.38
N ASN A 171 -40.54 9.92 -1.45
CA ASN A 171 -39.24 10.15 -2.06
C ASN A 171 -38.24 10.74 -1.07
N LYS A 172 -38.67 11.67 -0.22
CA LYS A 172 -37.80 12.32 0.77
C LYS A 172 -37.40 11.40 1.92
N ARG A 173 -38.32 10.56 2.39
CA ARG A 173 -38.07 9.49 3.38
C ARG A 173 -37.11 8.43 2.83
N ILE A 174 -37.31 7.98 1.59
CA ILE A 174 -36.40 7.04 0.92
C ILE A 174 -35.01 7.64 0.81
N GLU A 175 -34.91 8.92 0.42
CA GLU A 175 -33.64 9.63 0.31
C GLU A 175 -32.90 9.71 1.66
N ALA A 176 -33.60 10.07 2.75
CA ALA A 176 -33.05 10.13 4.10
C ALA A 176 -32.52 8.76 4.56
N HIS A 177 -33.33 7.70 4.43
CA HIS A 177 -32.92 6.34 4.80
C HIS A 177 -31.75 5.83 3.97
N LEU A 178 -31.74 6.12 2.66
CA LEU A 178 -30.66 5.71 1.77
C LEU A 178 -29.34 6.43 2.13
N ARG A 179 -29.39 7.71 2.49
CA ARG A 179 -28.21 8.45 2.99
C ARG A 179 -27.69 7.86 4.28
N LYS A 180 -28.56 7.52 5.23
CA LYS A 180 -28.19 6.88 6.50
C LYS A 180 -27.52 5.53 6.27
N PHE A 181 -28.13 4.66 5.46
CA PHE A 181 -27.57 3.36 5.11
C PHE A 181 -26.21 3.48 4.40
N LYS A 182 -26.09 4.41 3.43
CA LYS A 182 -24.82 4.66 2.74
C LYS A 182 -23.74 5.17 3.69
N GLY A 183 -24.09 6.06 4.62
CA GLY A 183 -23.18 6.57 5.65
C GLY A 183 -22.69 5.47 6.60
N GLU A 184 -23.59 4.61 7.06
CA GLU A 184 -23.26 3.44 7.90
C GLU A 184 -22.36 2.44 7.16
N ARG A 185 -22.70 2.12 5.90
CA ARG A 185 -21.92 1.18 5.09
C ARG A 185 -20.53 1.72 4.77
N LEU A 186 -20.45 3.00 4.43
CA LEU A 186 -19.17 3.68 4.22
C LEU A 186 -18.34 3.59 5.50
N GLY A 187 -18.89 3.95 6.66
CA GLY A 187 -18.19 3.85 7.94
C GLY A 187 -17.66 2.45 8.27
N ALA A 188 -18.43 1.40 7.97
CA ALA A 188 -18.02 0.02 8.19
C ALA A 188 -16.85 -0.42 7.29
N GLN A 189 -16.96 -0.21 5.98
CA GLN A 189 -15.88 -0.53 5.01
C GLN A 189 -14.58 0.19 5.34
N LEU A 190 -14.74 1.41 5.82
CA LEU A 190 -13.65 2.27 6.16
C LEU A 190 -12.94 1.87 7.48
N LEU A 191 -13.69 1.39 8.48
CA LEU A 191 -13.13 0.78 9.69
C LEU A 191 -12.32 -0.48 9.37
N GLU A 192 -12.75 -1.25 8.36
CA GLU A 192 -12.02 -2.42 7.86
C GLU A 192 -10.70 -2.03 7.20
N LEU A 193 -10.68 -0.96 6.40
CA LEU A 193 -9.44 -0.44 5.79
C LEU A 193 -8.43 0.02 6.83
N GLN A 194 -8.88 0.74 7.86
CA GLN A 194 -8.02 1.17 8.96
C GLN A 194 -7.43 -0.04 9.72
N LYS A 195 -8.23 -1.08 9.95
CA LYS A 195 -7.74 -2.33 10.58
C LYS A 195 -6.73 -3.07 9.71
N ALA A 196 -6.83 -2.94 8.39
CA ALA A 196 -5.91 -3.53 7.42
C ALA A 196 -4.60 -2.71 7.25
N GLY A 197 -4.45 -1.58 7.94
CA GLY A 197 -3.24 -0.75 7.91
C GLY A 197 -3.10 0.15 6.68
N PHE A 198 -4.21 0.40 5.98
CA PHE A 198 -4.30 1.37 4.88
C PHE A 198 -4.81 2.73 5.35
#